data_AF-A0A6J1I7X6-F1
#
_entry.id   AF-A0A6J1I7X6-F1
#
_cell.length_a   1.000
_cell.length_b   1.000
_cell.length_c   1.000
_cell.angle_alpha   90.00
_cell.angle_beta   90.00
_cell.angle_gamma   90.00
#
_symmetry.space_group_name_H-M   'P 1'
#
loop_
_entity.id
_entity.type
_entity.pdbx_description
1 polymer ?
#
loop_
_entity_poly.entity_id
_entity_poly.type
_entity_poly.pdbx_seq_one_letter_code
_entity_poly.pdbx_strand_id
1 'polypeptide(L)'
;MTLSLPFSHSSLHYHHHHHPFPLFLSPSRRFQWPRMLSSLPSDNLLLLLGATGSGKSSLSIDIAARFPSEIINSDKMQLYRGLDVTTNKLPFSDRRGVPHHLLGDFDPLAGEVSAAAFRSQASAVISGVVSRGNLPVVVGGSNSYIHALVTAGLDQDYDVFDGPLNRVSAEFRYRCCFLWVDVSFPVLKQYLSKRVDDMLEAGMVGELAEFYDPEMAETEPRVGLRKAIGVPEFEEFFRRYHPKGREYREGDPLRSGAYEEAVRKIKENTWQLTKRQLGKIGRLRMAGWDLKRVDATAAVVAVLASEAAEKRSEIWEAQVVEPSVKIVKRFIEE
;
A
#
# COMPACT_ATOMS: atom_id res chain seq x y z
N MET A 1 19.54 -2.28 15.53
CA MET A 1 19.69 -0.93 14.95
C MET A 1 18.56 -0.77 13.93
N THR A 2 17.46 -0.17 14.35
CA THR A 2 16.24 0.04 13.57
C THR A 2 16.40 1.21 12.61
N LEU A 3 16.25 0.98 11.30
CA LEU A 3 16.30 2.00 10.25
C LEU A 3 14.91 2.60 10.01
N SER A 4 14.51 3.52 10.89
CA SER A 4 13.48 4.53 10.61
C SER A 4 14.15 5.77 9.99
N LEU A 5 13.54 6.34 8.95
CA LEU A 5 13.96 7.60 8.31
C LEU A 5 14.15 8.72 9.36
N PRO A 6 15.17 9.60 9.25
CA PRO A 6 15.49 10.52 10.33
C PRO A 6 14.66 11.82 10.21
N PHE A 7 13.90 12.12 11.26
CA PHE A 7 13.59 13.50 11.65
C PHE A 7 13.84 13.67 13.15
N SER A 8 14.89 14.46 13.45
CA SER A 8 15.21 15.18 14.70
C SER A 8 14.85 14.53 16.05
N HIS A 9 15.87 14.10 16.80
CA HIS A 9 15.82 14.01 18.26
C HIS A 9 16.98 14.80 18.88
N SER A 10 16.64 15.87 19.60
CA SER A 10 17.50 16.52 20.58
C SER A 10 17.27 15.87 21.95
N SER A 11 18.34 15.34 22.52
CA SER A 11 18.41 14.65 23.81
C SER A 11 18.09 15.58 24.98
N LEU A 12 17.17 15.19 25.87
CA LEU A 12 17.09 15.70 27.24
C LEU A 12 16.70 14.57 28.20
N HIS A 13 17.40 14.54 29.34
CA HIS A 13 17.40 13.52 30.38
C HIS A 13 16.05 13.33 31.10
N TYR A 14 15.72 12.08 31.43
CA TYR A 14 14.61 11.71 32.31
C TYR A 14 15.01 11.85 33.80
N HIS A 15 14.24 12.67 34.55
CA HIS A 15 14.07 12.52 35.99
C HIS A 15 12.57 12.43 36.30
N HIS A 16 12.19 11.39 37.04
CA HIS A 16 10.82 11.15 37.51
C HIS A 16 10.41 12.15 38.60
N HIS A 17 9.26 12.82 38.42
CA HIS A 17 8.39 13.23 39.53
C HIS A 17 6.92 13.33 39.08
N HIS A 18 6.01 12.96 39.98
CA HIS A 18 4.56 12.83 39.81
C HIS A 18 3.79 14.16 40.00
N HIS A 19 2.64 14.24 39.28
CA HIS A 19 1.45 15.12 39.42
C HIS A 19 1.51 16.58 38.91
N PRO A 20 0.35 17.24 38.60
CA PRO A 20 -0.96 16.78 38.11
C PRO A 20 -1.40 17.48 36.78
N PHE A 21 -2.53 17.05 36.20
CA PHE A 21 -3.17 17.62 34.99
C PHE A 21 -3.31 19.15 35.00
N PRO A 22 -3.19 19.79 33.81
CA PRO A 22 -4.12 20.85 33.45
C PRO A 22 -4.66 20.75 32.00
N LEU A 23 -5.98 20.74 31.92
CA LEU A 23 -6.88 21.49 31.02
C LEU A 23 -6.41 21.87 29.60
N PHE A 24 -7.18 21.34 28.63
CA PHE A 24 -7.59 21.94 27.35
C PHE A 24 -6.65 22.98 26.70
N LEU A 25 -5.94 22.54 25.65
CA LEU A 25 -5.47 23.39 24.57
C LEU A 25 -6.06 22.93 23.24
N SER A 26 -6.50 23.92 22.47
CA SER A 26 -7.32 23.87 21.26
C SER A 26 -6.78 22.99 20.13
N PRO A 27 -7.64 22.53 19.20
CA PRO A 27 -7.21 21.67 18.10
C PRO A 27 -6.21 22.37 17.17
N SER A 28 -5.17 21.62 16.86
CA SER A 28 -4.05 21.89 15.97
C SER A 28 -4.48 22.49 14.63
N ARG A 29 -3.64 23.43 14.15
CA ARG A 29 -3.79 24.17 12.88
C ARG A 29 -4.12 23.23 11.73
N ARG A 30 -5.35 23.36 11.19
CA ARG A 30 -5.71 22.79 9.89
C ARG A 30 -4.78 23.38 8.83
N PHE A 31 -4.18 22.53 8.00
CA PHE A 31 -3.55 22.96 6.75
C PHE A 31 -4.59 23.76 5.96
N GLN A 32 -4.39 25.07 5.82
CA GLN A 32 -5.26 25.94 5.04
C GLN A 32 -4.70 26.05 3.63
N TRP A 33 -5.40 25.46 2.67
CA TRP A 33 -5.12 25.63 1.26
C TRP A 33 -5.50 27.05 0.81
N PRO A 34 -4.66 27.74 0.00
CA PRO A 34 -5.09 28.95 -0.68
C PRO A 34 -6.33 28.66 -1.53
N ARG A 35 -7.37 29.48 -1.39
CA ARG A 35 -8.60 29.41 -2.19
C ARG A 35 -8.30 29.75 -3.65
N MET A 36 -7.80 28.79 -4.43
CA MET A 36 -7.52 29.01 -5.84
C MET A 36 -7.61 27.72 -6.67
N LEU A 37 -8.63 26.91 -6.42
CA LEU A 37 -9.08 25.90 -7.37
C LEU A 37 -10.56 26.17 -7.66
N SER A 38 -10.86 26.40 -8.93
CA SER A 38 -12.20 26.24 -9.50
C SER A 38 -12.79 24.91 -9.01
N SER A 39 -14.11 24.85 -8.80
CA SER A 39 -14.78 23.63 -8.37
C SER A 39 -14.34 22.45 -9.24
N LEU A 40 -13.65 21.48 -8.64
CA LEU A 40 -13.25 20.25 -9.33
C LEU A 40 -14.51 19.63 -9.96
N PRO A 41 -14.46 19.20 -11.23
CA PRO A 41 -15.55 18.42 -11.82
C PRO A 41 -15.88 17.23 -10.90
N SER A 42 -17.18 17.00 -10.64
CA SER A 42 -17.65 16.04 -9.63
C SER A 42 -17.21 14.59 -9.86
N ASP A 43 -16.70 14.29 -11.05
CA ASP A 43 -16.48 12.91 -11.51
C ASP A 43 -14.98 12.59 -11.73
N ASN A 44 -14.07 13.53 -11.42
CA ASN A 44 -12.63 13.33 -11.55
C ASN A 44 -12.11 12.32 -10.53
N LEU A 45 -11.41 11.27 -11.01
CA LEU A 45 -10.80 10.25 -10.17
C LEU A 45 -9.35 10.01 -10.59
N LEU A 46 -8.41 10.21 -9.67
CA LEU A 46 -6.99 9.90 -9.88
C LEU A 46 -6.70 8.48 -9.38
N LEU A 47 -6.01 7.67 -10.19
CA LEU A 47 -5.63 6.30 -9.84
C LEU A 47 -4.11 6.14 -9.95
N LEU A 48 -3.48 5.74 -8.84
CA LEU A 48 -2.07 5.39 -8.79
C LEU A 48 -1.93 3.86 -8.91
N LEU A 49 -1.49 3.42 -10.09
CA LEU A 49 -1.22 2.04 -10.44
C LEU A 49 0.27 1.73 -10.34
N GLY A 50 0.59 0.45 -10.23
CA GLY A 50 1.97 -0.03 -10.16
C GLY A 50 2.11 -1.26 -9.27
N ALA A 51 3.17 -2.03 -9.47
CA ALA A 51 3.43 -3.21 -8.66
C ALA A 51 3.77 -2.87 -7.20
N THR A 52 3.67 -3.85 -6.30
CA THR A 52 4.11 -3.68 -4.91
C THR A 52 5.55 -3.15 -4.86
N GLY A 53 5.83 -2.22 -3.94
CA GLY A 53 7.14 -1.60 -3.78
C GLY A 53 7.50 -0.50 -4.79
N SER A 54 6.62 -0.14 -5.73
CA SER A 54 6.93 0.90 -6.72
C SER A 54 6.87 2.35 -6.21
N GLY A 55 6.49 2.59 -4.94
CA GLY A 55 6.44 3.95 -4.36
C GLY A 55 5.09 4.67 -4.49
N LYS A 56 4.01 3.98 -4.84
CA LYS A 56 2.66 4.59 -4.99
C LYS A 56 2.19 5.38 -3.76
N SER A 57 2.38 4.84 -2.56
CA SER A 57 1.96 5.51 -1.32
C SER A 57 2.73 6.81 -1.11
N SER A 58 4.05 6.81 -1.32
CA SER A 58 4.87 8.02 -1.24
C SER A 58 4.38 9.09 -2.23
N LEU A 59 4.16 8.70 -3.49
CA LEU A 59 3.65 9.62 -4.51
C LEU A 59 2.27 10.18 -4.13
N SER A 60 1.41 9.38 -3.51
CA SER A 60 0.09 9.84 -3.08
C SER A 60 0.15 10.95 -2.03
N ILE A 61 1.12 10.89 -1.11
CA ILE A 61 1.37 11.95 -0.13
C ILE A 61 1.94 13.20 -0.82
N ASP A 62 2.85 13.03 -1.78
CA ASP A 62 3.41 14.16 -2.54
C ASP A 62 2.36 14.87 -3.40
N ILE A 63 1.40 14.13 -3.95
CA ILE A 63 0.22 14.68 -4.63
C ILE A 63 -0.66 15.43 -3.63
N ALA A 64 -0.94 14.86 -2.46
CA ALA A 64 -1.75 15.50 -1.44
C ALA A 64 -1.12 16.77 -0.84
N ALA A 65 0.20 16.93 -0.94
CA ALA A 65 0.89 18.16 -0.61
C ALA A 65 0.70 19.29 -1.65
N ARG A 66 0.28 18.96 -2.87
CA ARG A 66 0.17 19.89 -4.01
C ARG A 66 -1.28 20.11 -4.47
N PHE A 67 -2.15 19.14 -4.22
CA PHE A 67 -3.56 19.17 -4.57
C PHE A 67 -4.40 18.77 -3.35
N PRO A 68 -5.47 19.51 -3.01
CA PRO A 68 -6.37 19.11 -1.92
C PRO A 68 -7.02 17.78 -2.27
N SER A 69 -6.55 16.71 -1.63
CA SER A 69 -6.91 15.34 -1.99
C SER A 69 -6.96 14.43 -0.78
N GLU A 70 -7.69 13.33 -0.94
CA GLU A 70 -7.83 12.29 0.07
C GLU A 70 -7.55 10.92 -0.58
N ILE A 71 -6.89 10.04 0.18
CA ILE A 71 -6.41 8.75 -0.34
C ILE A 71 -7.45 7.67 -0.07
N ILE A 72 -7.80 6.90 -1.11
CA ILE A 72 -8.63 5.70 -1.01
C ILE A 72 -7.75 4.49 -1.29
N ASN A 73 -7.55 3.64 -0.29
CA ASN A 73 -6.77 2.41 -0.48
C ASN A 73 -7.53 1.42 -1.38
N SER A 74 -6.81 0.78 -2.28
CA SER A 74 -7.30 -0.30 -3.15
C SER A 74 -6.41 -1.54 -3.10
N ASP A 75 -5.49 -1.64 -2.12
CA ASP A 75 -4.83 -2.90 -1.80
C ASP A 75 -5.73 -3.77 -0.91
N LYS A 76 -6.11 -4.94 -1.42
CA LYS A 76 -7.01 -5.89 -0.76
C LYS A 76 -6.52 -6.34 0.62
N MET A 77 -5.21 -6.44 0.84
CA MET A 77 -4.68 -6.87 2.13
C MET A 77 -4.66 -5.72 3.13
N GLN A 78 -4.50 -4.49 2.64
CA GLN A 78 -4.48 -3.29 3.47
C GLN A 78 -5.86 -2.82 3.92
N LEU A 79 -6.95 -3.42 3.41
CA LEU A 79 -8.30 -3.16 3.89
C LEU A 79 -8.47 -3.52 5.37
N TYR A 80 -7.84 -4.61 5.83
CA TYR A 80 -8.10 -5.19 7.14
C TYR A 80 -7.26 -4.58 8.26
N ARG A 81 -7.85 -4.52 9.46
CA ARG A 81 -7.17 -4.19 10.72
C ARG A 81 -6.10 -5.23 11.05
N GLY A 82 -4.98 -4.77 11.60
CA GLY A 82 -3.84 -5.60 11.98
C GLY A 82 -2.93 -5.96 10.81
N LEU A 83 -1.84 -6.66 11.12
CA LEU A 83 -0.78 -7.01 10.16
C LEU A 83 -0.22 -5.78 9.42
N ASP A 84 -0.03 -4.65 10.08
CA ASP A 84 0.38 -3.39 9.47
C ASP A 84 1.79 -3.46 8.85
N VAL A 85 2.73 -4.14 9.51
CA VAL A 85 4.08 -4.37 8.97
C VAL A 85 3.99 -5.35 7.80
N THR A 86 3.38 -6.52 8.00
CA THR A 86 3.23 -7.59 7.01
C THR A 86 2.51 -7.13 5.74
N THR A 87 1.47 -6.32 5.87
CA THR A 87 0.71 -5.76 4.73
C THR A 87 1.28 -4.44 4.21
N ASN A 88 2.40 -3.99 4.77
CA ASN A 88 3.14 -2.78 4.35
C ASN A 88 2.22 -1.54 4.31
N LYS A 89 1.38 -1.35 5.32
CA LYS A 89 0.55 -0.15 5.43
C LYS A 89 1.43 1.07 5.69
N LEU A 90 1.05 2.21 5.13
CA LEU A 90 1.77 3.46 5.39
C LEU A 90 1.56 3.88 6.87
N PRO A 91 2.63 4.01 7.67
CA PRO A 91 2.53 4.41 9.08
C PRO A 91 1.86 5.78 9.21
N PHE A 92 1.17 6.01 10.32
CA PHE A 92 0.42 7.26 10.53
C PHE A 92 1.31 8.51 10.47
N SER A 93 2.53 8.44 10.99
CA SER A 93 3.54 9.51 10.89
C SER A 93 3.82 9.93 9.46
N ASP A 94 3.84 8.95 8.55
CA ASP A 94 4.26 9.14 7.16
C ASP A 94 3.10 9.60 6.28
N ARG A 95 1.86 9.56 6.80
CA ARG A 95 0.68 10.11 6.14
C ARG A 95 0.64 11.63 6.13
N ARG A 96 1.44 12.30 6.98
CA ARG A 96 1.54 13.78 7.06
C ARG A 96 0.19 14.49 7.20
N GLY A 97 -0.76 13.88 7.91
CA GLY A 97 -2.11 14.42 8.11
C GLY A 97 -3.08 14.25 6.92
N VAL A 98 -2.65 13.60 5.84
CA VAL A 98 -3.50 13.32 4.67
C VAL A 98 -4.55 12.26 5.05
N PRO A 99 -5.87 12.52 4.85
CA PRO A 99 -6.90 11.53 5.12
C PRO A 99 -6.74 10.27 4.26
N HIS A 100 -6.84 9.11 4.90
CA HIS A 100 -6.82 7.80 4.24
C HIS A 100 -8.12 7.07 4.56
N HIS A 101 -8.71 6.47 3.54
CA HIS A 101 -9.94 5.69 3.61
C HIS A 101 -9.69 4.26 3.16
N LEU A 102 -10.48 3.33 3.69
CA LEU A 102 -10.39 1.89 3.39
C LEU A 102 -9.01 1.31 3.71
N LEU A 103 -8.34 1.84 4.74
CA LEU A 103 -6.98 1.45 5.14
C LEU A 103 -6.99 0.98 6.59
N GLY A 104 -7.11 -0.33 6.78
CA GLY A 104 -7.26 -0.92 8.11
C GLY A 104 -8.65 -0.69 8.72
N ASP A 105 -9.70 -0.62 7.91
CA ASP A 105 -11.07 -0.37 8.37
C ASP A 105 -11.89 -1.65 8.55
N PHE A 106 -11.47 -2.76 7.94
CA PHE A 106 -12.24 -4.00 7.90
C PHE A 106 -11.82 -4.98 9.00
N ASP A 107 -12.79 -5.71 9.54
CA ASP A 107 -12.52 -6.80 10.46
C ASP A 107 -11.97 -8.02 9.69
N PRO A 108 -10.77 -8.53 10.02
CA PRO A 108 -10.24 -9.73 9.38
C PRO A 108 -11.10 -10.98 9.62
N LEU A 109 -11.92 -11.03 10.68
CA LEU A 109 -12.80 -12.16 10.98
C LEU A 109 -14.11 -12.13 10.17
N ALA A 110 -14.45 -11.01 9.53
CA ALA A 110 -15.67 -10.87 8.73
C ALA A 110 -15.59 -11.52 7.34
N GLY A 111 -14.46 -12.17 7.00
CA GLY A 111 -14.25 -12.86 5.73
C GLY A 111 -13.69 -11.96 4.62
N GLU A 112 -13.76 -12.44 3.37
CA GLU A 112 -13.16 -11.75 2.22
C GLU A 112 -14.05 -10.63 1.67
N VAL A 113 -13.48 -9.44 1.53
CA VAL A 113 -14.14 -8.32 0.83
C VAL A 113 -14.15 -8.62 -0.68
N SER A 114 -15.34 -8.80 -1.24
CA SER A 114 -15.49 -9.01 -2.69
C SER A 114 -15.19 -7.72 -3.48
N ALA A 115 -14.89 -7.86 -4.77
CA ALA A 115 -14.67 -6.70 -5.65
C ALA A 115 -15.93 -5.82 -5.77
N ALA A 116 -17.12 -6.42 -5.71
CA ALA A 116 -18.39 -5.70 -5.70
C ALA A 116 -18.60 -4.93 -4.38
N ALA A 117 -18.29 -5.55 -3.25
CA ALA A 117 -18.34 -4.88 -1.94
C ALA A 117 -17.37 -3.70 -1.89
N PHE A 118 -16.13 -3.90 -2.37
CA PHE A 118 -15.13 -2.83 -2.50
C PHE A 118 -15.65 -1.70 -3.40
N ARG A 119 -16.17 -2.02 -4.60
CA ARG A 119 -16.74 -1.03 -5.53
C ARG A 119 -17.79 -0.17 -4.85
N SER A 120 -18.72 -0.78 -4.10
CA SER A 120 -19.79 -0.06 -3.40
C SER A 120 -19.21 0.90 -2.35
N GLN A 121 -18.34 0.39 -1.46
CA GLN A 121 -17.78 1.18 -0.37
C GLN A 121 -16.86 2.30 -0.88
N ALA A 122 -15.98 2.00 -1.84
CA ALA A 122 -15.11 3.00 -2.46
C ALA A 122 -15.92 4.07 -3.21
N SER A 123 -17.03 3.71 -3.89
CA SER A 123 -17.90 4.69 -4.54
C SER A 123 -18.52 5.66 -3.53
N ALA A 124 -18.95 5.17 -2.36
CA ALA A 124 -19.49 6.01 -1.30
C ALA A 124 -18.42 6.95 -0.71
N VAL A 125 -17.21 6.44 -0.47
CA VAL A 125 -16.07 7.25 -0.01
C VAL A 125 -15.73 8.33 -1.04
N ILE A 126 -15.64 7.98 -2.33
CA ILE A 126 -15.36 8.92 -3.42
C ILE A 126 -16.38 10.04 -3.44
N SER A 127 -17.68 9.71 -3.36
CA SER A 127 -18.74 10.72 -3.29
C SER A 127 -18.57 11.67 -2.09
N GLY A 128 -18.21 11.12 -0.92
CA GLY A 128 -17.88 11.90 0.26
C GLY A 128 -16.69 12.85 0.05
N VAL A 129 -15.58 12.35 -0.52
CA VAL A 129 -14.37 13.15 -0.81
C VAL A 129 -14.70 14.30 -1.77
N VAL A 130 -15.42 14.00 -2.86
CA VAL A 130 -15.85 15.00 -3.85
C VAL A 130 -16.77 16.05 -3.20
N SER A 131 -17.70 15.64 -2.33
CA SER A 131 -18.61 16.58 -1.65
C SER A 131 -17.89 17.58 -0.74
N ARG A 132 -16.67 17.25 -0.29
CA ARG A 132 -15.78 18.15 0.47
C ARG A 132 -14.90 19.04 -0.41
N GLY A 133 -15.02 18.93 -1.73
CA GLY A 133 -14.21 19.68 -2.70
C GLY A 133 -12.79 19.15 -2.87
N ASN A 134 -12.52 17.92 -2.44
CA ASN A 134 -11.20 17.28 -2.54
C ASN A 134 -11.15 16.32 -3.74
N LEU A 135 -9.96 16.14 -4.31
CA LEU A 135 -9.69 15.15 -5.34
C LEU A 135 -9.59 13.74 -4.70
N PRO A 136 -10.43 12.77 -5.11
CA PRO A 136 -10.25 11.37 -4.70
C PRO A 136 -9.06 10.75 -5.43
N VAL A 137 -8.12 10.18 -4.65
CA VAL A 137 -6.92 9.51 -5.17
C VAL A 137 -6.92 8.05 -4.73
N VAL A 138 -7.16 7.13 -5.66
CA VAL A 138 -7.17 5.69 -5.41
C VAL A 138 -5.75 5.14 -5.54
N VAL A 139 -5.27 4.44 -4.51
CA VAL A 139 -3.89 3.97 -4.42
C VAL A 139 -3.87 2.49 -4.04
N GLY A 140 -3.19 1.64 -4.80
CA GLY A 140 -3.07 0.23 -4.43
C GLY A 140 -2.63 -0.68 -5.57
N GLY A 141 -2.36 -1.95 -5.23
CA GLY A 141 -1.86 -2.96 -6.17
C GLY A 141 -2.88 -4.00 -6.62
N SER A 142 -4.14 -3.91 -6.19
CA SER A 142 -5.16 -4.92 -6.53
C SER A 142 -5.93 -4.50 -7.79
N ASN A 143 -5.39 -4.88 -8.95
CA ASN A 143 -5.97 -4.53 -10.25
C ASN A 143 -7.44 -4.98 -10.41
N SER A 144 -7.87 -6.05 -9.73
CA SER A 144 -9.28 -6.49 -9.70
C SER A 144 -10.20 -5.47 -9.03
N TYR A 145 -9.76 -4.85 -7.93
CA TYR A 145 -10.52 -3.82 -7.24
C TYR A 145 -10.55 -2.52 -8.04
N ILE A 146 -9.42 -2.12 -8.62
CA ILE A 146 -9.35 -0.95 -9.51
C ILE A 146 -10.30 -1.13 -10.71
N HIS A 147 -10.22 -2.27 -11.40
CA HIS A 147 -11.12 -2.58 -12.52
C HIS A 147 -12.57 -2.53 -12.06
N ALA A 148 -12.92 -3.26 -11.01
CA ALA A 148 -14.27 -3.27 -10.48
C ALA A 148 -14.75 -1.89 -10.02
N LEU A 149 -13.88 -0.98 -9.60
CA LEU A 149 -14.26 0.37 -9.22
C LEU A 149 -14.61 1.22 -10.45
N VAL A 150 -13.77 1.21 -11.48
CA VAL A 150 -13.87 2.19 -12.58
C VAL A 150 -14.76 1.75 -13.73
N THR A 151 -14.92 0.45 -14.02
CA THR A 151 -15.67 0.02 -15.20
C THR A 151 -17.17 0.22 -15.06
N ALA A 152 -17.88 0.54 -16.15
CA ALA A 152 -19.33 0.72 -16.14
C ALA A 152 -20.07 -0.54 -15.63
N GLY A 153 -19.77 -1.69 -16.22
CA GLY A 153 -20.26 -3.01 -15.80
C GLY A 153 -19.29 -3.78 -14.90
N LEU A 154 -19.83 -4.61 -14.01
CA LEU A 154 -19.07 -5.59 -13.22
C LEU A 154 -19.74 -6.96 -13.38
N ASP A 155 -19.01 -7.88 -13.99
CA ASP A 155 -19.32 -9.31 -13.95
C ASP A 155 -18.59 -9.90 -12.74
N GLN A 156 -19.35 -10.37 -11.74
CA GLN A 156 -18.79 -10.86 -10.48
C GLN A 156 -18.21 -12.27 -10.60
N ASP A 157 -18.62 -13.01 -11.63
CA ASP A 157 -18.29 -14.42 -11.79
C ASP A 157 -17.09 -14.63 -12.74
N TYR A 158 -16.51 -13.54 -13.24
CA TYR A 158 -15.49 -13.57 -14.28
C TYR A 158 -14.24 -12.74 -13.96
N ASP A 159 -13.07 -13.40 -13.89
CA ASP A 159 -11.78 -12.70 -13.78
C ASP A 159 -11.29 -12.23 -15.17
N VAL A 160 -11.46 -10.93 -15.43
CA VAL A 160 -11.00 -10.25 -16.65
C VAL A 160 -9.49 -10.33 -16.88
N PHE A 161 -8.71 -10.65 -15.86
CA PHE A 161 -7.27 -10.78 -15.96
C PHE A 161 -6.79 -12.17 -16.40
N ASP A 162 -7.64 -13.19 -16.28
CA ASP A 162 -7.32 -14.58 -16.64
C ASP A 162 -8.04 -15.04 -17.93
N GLY A 163 -8.97 -14.26 -18.47
CA GLY A 163 -9.67 -14.57 -19.72
C GLY A 163 -9.21 -13.78 -20.97
N PRO A 164 -9.98 -13.75 -22.07
CA PRO A 164 -9.68 -12.94 -23.26
C PRO A 164 -9.68 -11.43 -23.01
N LEU A 165 -8.84 -10.72 -23.76
CA LEU A 165 -8.55 -9.29 -23.57
C LEU A 165 -9.78 -8.39 -23.84
N ASN A 166 -10.65 -8.77 -24.77
CA ASN A 166 -11.86 -8.02 -25.11
C ASN A 166 -12.90 -7.92 -23.98
N ARG A 167 -12.69 -8.63 -22.87
CA ARG A 167 -13.54 -8.55 -21.67
C ARG A 167 -13.07 -7.50 -20.67
N VAL A 168 -11.90 -6.91 -20.86
CA VAL A 168 -11.45 -5.76 -20.07
C VAL A 168 -12.09 -4.51 -20.65
N SER A 169 -13.04 -3.91 -19.92
CA SER A 169 -13.76 -2.72 -20.41
C SER A 169 -12.87 -1.48 -20.35
N ALA A 170 -12.99 -0.61 -21.37
CA ALA A 170 -12.41 0.73 -21.41
C ALA A 170 -13.47 1.83 -21.18
N GLU A 171 -14.70 1.45 -20.85
CA GLU A 171 -15.79 2.37 -20.49
C GLU A 171 -15.81 2.58 -18.98
N PHE A 172 -15.56 3.82 -18.56
CA PHE A 172 -15.42 4.18 -17.15
C PHE A 172 -16.62 4.94 -16.61
N ARG A 173 -16.90 4.76 -15.31
CA ARG A 173 -17.93 5.48 -14.54
C ARG A 173 -17.50 6.88 -14.11
N TYR A 174 -16.20 7.11 -14.13
CA TYR A 174 -15.54 8.33 -13.68
C TYR A 174 -14.69 8.86 -14.81
N ARG A 175 -14.39 10.16 -14.77
CA ARG A 175 -13.32 10.71 -15.59
C ARG A 175 -12.00 10.33 -14.92
N CYS A 176 -11.36 9.27 -15.42
CA CYS A 176 -10.18 8.70 -14.78
C CYS A 176 -8.87 9.29 -15.32
N CYS A 177 -7.94 9.58 -14.40
CA CYS A 177 -6.52 9.75 -14.72
C CYS A 177 -5.74 8.57 -14.15
N PHE A 178 -5.07 7.79 -14.99
CA PHE A 178 -4.26 6.66 -14.55
C PHE A 178 -2.78 7.03 -14.57
N LEU A 179 -2.18 7.21 -13.38
CA LEU A 179 -0.73 7.28 -13.22
C LEU A 179 -0.18 5.89 -12.94
N TRP A 180 0.71 5.40 -13.78
CA TRP A 180 1.38 4.12 -13.58
C TRP A 180 2.82 4.36 -13.13
N VAL A 181 3.07 4.14 -11.84
CA VAL A 181 4.42 4.18 -11.25
C VAL A 181 5.13 2.86 -11.56
N ASP A 182 6.02 2.92 -12.53
CA ASP A 182 6.75 1.79 -13.10
C ASP A 182 8.17 1.72 -12.54
N VAL A 183 8.69 0.51 -12.37
CA VAL A 183 10.06 0.24 -11.95
C VAL A 183 10.53 -0.97 -12.71
N SER A 184 11.75 -0.93 -13.27
CA SER A 184 12.29 -2.09 -13.97
C SER A 184 12.27 -3.34 -13.07
N PHE A 185 11.79 -4.46 -13.62
CA PHE A 185 11.61 -5.68 -12.82
C PHE A 185 12.91 -6.17 -12.13
N PRO A 186 14.10 -6.14 -12.75
CA PRO A 186 15.33 -6.55 -12.08
C PRO A 186 15.65 -5.70 -10.83
N VAL A 187 15.49 -4.38 -10.94
CA VAL A 187 15.69 -3.44 -9.82
C VAL A 187 14.63 -3.65 -8.75
N LEU A 188 13.35 -3.76 -9.15
CA LEU A 188 12.24 -3.96 -8.22
C LEU A 188 12.36 -5.29 -7.47
N LYS A 189 12.83 -6.36 -8.13
CA LYS A 189 13.07 -7.66 -7.48
C LYS A 189 14.11 -7.53 -6.37
N GLN A 190 15.22 -6.84 -6.61
CA GLN A 190 16.25 -6.62 -5.58
C GLN A 190 15.70 -5.80 -4.41
N TYR A 191 14.98 -4.71 -4.72
CA TYR A 191 14.37 -3.86 -3.71
C TYR A 191 13.35 -4.61 -2.85
N LEU A 192 12.51 -5.45 -3.45
CA LEU A 192 11.51 -6.22 -2.71
C LEU A 192 12.16 -7.25 -1.77
N SER A 193 13.27 -7.86 -2.16
CA SER A 193 14.04 -8.72 -1.25
C SER A 193 14.55 -7.95 -0.04
N LYS A 194 15.19 -6.78 -0.27
CA LYS A 194 15.66 -5.90 0.81
C LYS A 194 14.50 -5.45 1.71
N ARG A 195 13.37 -5.07 1.12
CA ARG A 195 12.19 -4.63 1.86
C ARG A 195 11.64 -5.72 2.78
N VAL A 196 11.67 -6.98 2.36
CA VAL A 196 11.31 -8.09 3.24
C VAL A 196 12.26 -8.16 4.43
N ASP A 197 13.57 -7.98 4.22
CA ASP A 197 14.55 -7.93 5.32
C ASP A 197 14.22 -6.77 6.27
N ASP A 198 13.95 -5.57 5.74
CA ASP A 198 13.55 -4.41 6.54
C ASP A 198 12.25 -4.67 7.32
N MET A 199 11.28 -5.40 6.75
CA MET A 199 10.03 -5.79 7.42
C MET A 199 10.28 -6.76 8.58
N LEU A 200 11.19 -7.72 8.41
CA LEU A 200 11.59 -8.65 9.47
C LEU A 200 12.24 -7.89 10.63
N GLU A 201 13.14 -6.95 10.33
CA GLU A 201 13.76 -6.06 11.33
C GLU A 201 12.74 -5.16 12.04
N ALA A 202 11.68 -4.74 11.33
CA ALA A 202 10.59 -3.95 11.88
C ALA A 202 9.58 -4.76 12.72
N GLY A 203 9.82 -6.06 12.95
CA GLY A 203 8.99 -6.89 13.83
C GLY A 203 7.89 -7.68 13.15
N MET A 204 7.94 -7.87 11.82
CA MET A 204 6.98 -8.69 11.06
C MET A 204 6.74 -10.07 11.68
N VAL A 205 7.79 -10.73 12.18
CA VAL A 205 7.66 -12.08 12.77
C VAL A 205 6.87 -12.06 14.06
N GLY A 206 7.05 -11.03 14.89
CA GLY A 206 6.27 -10.84 16.12
C GLY A 206 4.80 -10.60 15.81
N GLU A 207 4.53 -9.75 14.83
CA GLU A 207 3.18 -9.46 14.35
C GLU A 207 2.47 -10.73 13.81
N LEU A 208 3.19 -11.56 13.03
CA LEU A 208 2.69 -12.83 12.53
C LEU A 208 2.48 -13.87 13.65
N ALA A 209 3.35 -13.87 14.66
CA ALA A 209 3.25 -14.74 15.82
C ALA A 209 2.02 -14.41 16.70
N GLU A 210 1.70 -13.12 16.85
CA GLU A 210 0.49 -12.67 17.54
C GLU A 210 -0.77 -13.00 16.75
N PHE A 211 -0.70 -12.93 15.42
CA PHE A 211 -1.81 -13.25 14.52
C PHE A 211 -2.05 -14.76 14.35
N TYR A 212 -1.05 -15.60 14.66
CA TYR A 212 -1.14 -17.04 14.44
C TYR A 212 -2.16 -17.70 15.38
N ASP A 213 -3.10 -18.42 14.77
CA ASP A 213 -4.09 -19.25 15.43
C ASP A 213 -3.97 -20.69 14.87
N PRO A 214 -3.59 -21.68 15.70
CA PRO A 214 -3.37 -23.05 15.23
C PRO A 214 -4.67 -23.75 14.82
N GLU A 215 -5.80 -23.47 15.46
CA GLU A 215 -7.08 -24.08 15.13
C GLU A 215 -7.52 -23.60 13.74
N MET A 216 -7.53 -22.28 13.53
CA MET A 216 -7.84 -21.67 12.24
C MET A 216 -6.88 -22.10 11.13
N ALA A 217 -5.60 -22.32 11.44
CA ALA A 217 -4.58 -22.78 10.50
C ALA A 217 -4.82 -24.20 9.97
N GLU A 218 -5.53 -25.04 10.71
CA GLU A 218 -5.79 -26.43 10.35
C GLU A 218 -7.18 -26.63 9.73
N THR A 219 -8.19 -25.90 10.21
CA THR A 219 -9.59 -26.20 9.90
C THR A 219 -10.21 -25.28 8.85
N GLU A 220 -9.70 -24.05 8.71
CA GLU A 220 -10.37 -23.00 7.92
C GLU A 220 -9.59 -22.63 6.64
N PRO A 221 -10.28 -22.39 5.51
CA PRO A 221 -9.64 -21.89 4.30
C PRO A 221 -9.05 -20.50 4.51
N ARG A 222 -7.95 -20.20 3.82
CA ARG A 222 -7.32 -18.88 3.86
C ARG A 222 -8.17 -17.87 3.09
N VAL A 223 -8.98 -17.11 3.80
CA VAL A 223 -9.78 -15.99 3.30
C VAL A 223 -9.29 -14.66 3.86
N GLY A 224 -9.63 -13.56 3.18
CA GLY A 224 -9.33 -12.21 3.65
C GLY A 224 -7.86 -11.99 4.01
N LEU A 225 -7.59 -11.42 5.19
CA LEU A 225 -6.25 -11.07 5.66
C LEU A 225 -5.29 -12.28 5.76
N ARG A 226 -5.81 -13.49 5.96
CA ARG A 226 -5.00 -14.72 6.03
C ARG A 226 -4.32 -15.10 4.71
N LYS A 227 -4.65 -14.41 3.61
CA LYS A 227 -4.00 -14.54 2.29
C LYS A 227 -2.76 -13.64 2.14
N ALA A 228 -2.45 -12.80 3.12
CA ALA A 228 -1.30 -11.91 3.06
C ALA A 228 0.02 -12.69 2.98
N ILE A 229 0.91 -12.28 2.08
CA ILE A 229 2.26 -12.86 1.96
C ILE A 229 2.99 -12.63 3.29
N GLY A 230 3.52 -13.69 3.87
CA GLY A 230 4.04 -13.73 5.24
C GLY A 230 3.25 -14.69 6.11
N VAL A 231 1.91 -14.67 6.01
CA VAL A 231 1.04 -15.51 6.84
C VAL A 231 1.20 -16.99 6.48
N PRO A 232 0.93 -17.47 5.24
CA PRO A 232 1.13 -18.87 4.89
C PRO A 232 2.55 -19.40 5.14
N GLU A 233 3.55 -18.56 4.90
CA GLU A 233 4.95 -18.93 4.97
C GLU A 233 5.40 -19.15 6.41
N PHE A 234 5.01 -18.27 7.34
CA PHE A 234 5.31 -18.44 8.76
C PHE A 234 4.35 -19.37 9.49
N GLU A 235 3.14 -19.61 8.97
CA GLU A 235 2.22 -20.62 9.54
C GLU A 235 2.87 -22.02 9.55
N GLU A 236 3.60 -22.39 8.49
CA GLU A 236 4.37 -23.65 8.45
C GLU A 236 5.47 -23.69 9.50
N PHE A 237 6.16 -22.57 9.71
CA PHE A 237 7.18 -22.42 10.74
C PHE A 237 6.57 -22.54 12.14
N PHE A 238 5.48 -21.84 12.43
CA PHE A 238 4.81 -21.85 13.72
C PHE A 238 4.14 -23.18 14.08
N ARG A 239 3.71 -23.97 13.08
CA ARG A 239 3.23 -25.34 13.31
C ARG A 239 4.32 -26.24 13.93
N ARG A 240 5.59 -26.01 13.57
CA ARG A 240 6.75 -26.74 14.11
C ARG A 240 7.32 -26.08 15.37
N TYR A 241 7.32 -24.74 15.40
CA TYR A 241 7.90 -23.91 16.44
C TYR A 241 6.85 -22.92 16.95
N HIS A 242 5.90 -23.41 17.73
CA HIS A 242 4.76 -22.65 18.24
C HIS A 242 5.19 -21.35 18.96
N PRO A 243 4.62 -20.18 18.62
CA PRO A 243 5.03 -18.90 19.23
C PRO A 243 4.96 -18.87 20.76
N LYS A 244 3.94 -19.54 21.32
CA LYS A 244 3.72 -19.65 22.78
C LYS A 244 4.28 -20.95 23.38
N GLY A 245 5.16 -21.65 22.65
CA GLY A 245 5.77 -22.92 23.06
C GLY A 245 6.86 -22.77 24.13
N ARG A 246 7.44 -23.90 24.57
CA ARG A 246 8.57 -23.92 25.53
C ARG A 246 9.78 -23.18 24.98
N GLU A 247 10.68 -22.76 25.87
CA GLU A 247 11.98 -22.16 25.51
C GLU A 247 12.70 -23.01 24.45
N TYR A 248 12.95 -22.40 23.30
CA TYR A 248 13.73 -23.01 22.24
C TYR A 248 15.20 -23.02 22.63
N ARG A 249 15.90 -24.11 22.30
CA ARG A 249 17.36 -24.13 22.41
C ARG A 249 17.93 -23.03 21.52
N GLU A 250 18.69 -22.13 22.13
CA GLU A 250 19.41 -21.11 21.39
C GLU A 250 20.37 -21.78 20.39
N GLY A 251 20.31 -21.35 19.13
CA GLY A 251 21.13 -21.92 18.06
C GLY A 251 20.67 -23.26 17.48
N ASP A 252 19.43 -23.70 17.67
CA ASP A 252 18.88 -24.90 16.99
C ASP A 252 18.94 -24.76 15.45
N PRO A 253 19.80 -25.55 14.75
CA PRO A 253 19.95 -25.44 13.31
C PRO A 253 18.68 -25.76 12.52
N LEU A 254 17.81 -26.63 13.05
CA LEU A 254 16.56 -26.98 12.39
C LEU A 254 15.56 -25.83 12.43
N ARG A 255 15.56 -25.07 13.53
CA ARG A 255 14.71 -23.88 13.67
C ARG A 255 15.21 -22.77 12.76
N SER A 256 16.52 -22.50 12.77
CA SER A 256 17.12 -21.51 11.88
C SER A 256 16.87 -21.83 10.41
N GLY A 257 17.06 -23.09 10.00
CA GLY A 257 16.77 -23.51 8.62
C GLY A 257 15.30 -23.36 8.23
N ALA A 258 14.35 -23.67 9.12
CA ALA A 258 12.93 -23.47 8.86
C ALA A 258 12.53 -21.99 8.77
N TYR A 259 13.18 -21.14 9.58
CA TYR A 259 13.00 -19.69 9.53
C TYR A 259 13.50 -19.11 8.20
N GLU A 260 14.73 -19.47 7.81
CA GLU A 260 15.34 -19.05 6.54
C GLU A 260 14.50 -19.47 5.34
N GLU A 261 13.94 -20.69 5.39
CA GLU A 261 13.04 -21.20 4.36
C GLU A 261 11.73 -20.40 4.27
N ALA A 262 11.12 -20.03 5.40
CA ALA A 262 9.94 -19.17 5.41
C ALA A 262 10.24 -17.79 4.80
N VAL A 263 11.37 -17.18 5.18
CA VAL A 263 11.83 -15.89 4.63
C VAL A 263 12.08 -15.99 3.11
N ARG A 264 12.72 -17.06 2.66
CA ARG A 264 12.94 -17.33 1.22
C ARG A 264 11.61 -17.39 0.47
N LYS A 265 10.63 -18.13 0.97
CA LYS A 265 9.29 -18.23 0.38
C LYS A 265 8.58 -16.87 0.32
N ILE A 266 8.70 -16.02 1.35
CA ILE A 266 8.12 -14.67 1.34
C ILE A 266 8.71 -13.83 0.22
N LYS A 267 10.04 -13.81 0.09
CA LYS A 267 10.72 -13.08 -0.99
C LYS A 267 10.26 -13.60 -2.36
N GLU A 268 10.14 -14.91 -2.51
CA GLU A 268 9.67 -15.57 -3.74
C GLU A 268 8.24 -15.19 -4.12
N ASN A 269 7.31 -15.36 -3.19
CA ASN A 269 5.91 -15.03 -3.40
C ASN A 269 5.72 -13.53 -3.67
N THR A 270 6.53 -12.67 -3.05
CA THR A 270 6.51 -11.22 -3.27
C THR A 270 6.88 -10.86 -4.70
N TRP A 271 8.00 -11.39 -5.26
CA TRP A 271 8.34 -11.05 -6.65
C TRP A 271 7.46 -11.78 -7.67
N GLN A 272 6.86 -12.93 -7.34
CA GLN A 272 5.83 -13.56 -8.16
C GLN A 272 4.55 -12.72 -8.22
N LEU A 273 4.13 -12.14 -7.08
CA LEU A 273 3.04 -11.17 -7.04
C LEU A 273 3.34 -9.98 -7.95
N THR A 274 4.55 -9.43 -7.87
CA THR A 274 5.01 -8.33 -8.74
C THR A 274 4.89 -8.68 -10.22
N LYS A 275 5.36 -9.86 -10.64
CA LYS A 275 5.21 -10.32 -12.04
C LYS A 275 3.74 -10.37 -12.47
N ARG A 276 2.87 -10.93 -11.64
CA ARG A 276 1.42 -10.98 -11.90
C ARG A 276 0.83 -9.57 -12.01
N GLN A 277 1.17 -8.66 -11.11
CA GLN A 277 0.70 -7.27 -11.15
C GLN A 277 1.13 -6.55 -12.42
N LEU A 278 2.40 -6.67 -12.82
CA LEU A 278 2.90 -6.09 -14.08
C LEU A 278 2.20 -6.68 -15.30
N GLY A 279 1.95 -7.99 -15.32
CA GLY A 279 1.16 -8.65 -16.36
C GLY A 279 -0.26 -8.10 -16.44
N LYS A 280 -0.93 -7.94 -15.29
CA LYS A 280 -2.29 -7.36 -15.20
C LYS A 280 -2.32 -5.90 -15.69
N ILE A 281 -1.35 -5.07 -15.31
CA ILE A 281 -1.22 -3.68 -15.81
C ILE A 281 -0.98 -3.67 -17.33
N GLY A 282 -0.13 -4.56 -17.83
CA GLY A 282 0.10 -4.73 -19.27
C GLY A 282 -1.18 -5.06 -20.03
N ARG A 283 -2.03 -5.92 -19.45
CA ARG A 283 -3.35 -6.23 -20.02
C ARG A 283 -4.28 -5.02 -20.05
N LEU A 284 -4.34 -4.21 -18.98
CA LEU A 284 -5.13 -2.97 -18.98
C LEU A 284 -4.69 -2.04 -20.12
N ARG A 285 -3.38 -1.88 -20.30
CA ARG A 285 -2.82 -1.06 -21.40
C ARG A 285 -3.20 -1.62 -22.77
N MET A 286 -3.08 -2.93 -22.98
CA MET A 286 -3.49 -3.57 -24.24
C MET A 286 -4.99 -3.47 -24.50
N ALA A 287 -5.81 -3.36 -23.46
CA ALA A 287 -7.25 -3.13 -23.55
C ALA A 287 -7.62 -1.66 -23.83
N GLY A 288 -6.63 -0.79 -24.07
CA GLY A 288 -6.87 0.61 -24.45
C GLY A 288 -6.90 1.61 -23.31
N TRP A 289 -6.56 1.20 -22.08
CA TRP A 289 -6.47 2.15 -20.95
C TRP A 289 -5.28 3.10 -21.17
N ASP A 290 -5.54 4.40 -21.06
CA ASP A 290 -4.53 5.46 -21.18
C ASP A 290 -3.71 5.60 -19.89
N LEU A 291 -2.72 4.71 -19.74
CA LEU A 291 -1.83 4.68 -18.58
C LEU A 291 -0.66 5.64 -18.76
N LYS A 292 -0.64 6.72 -17.98
CA LYS A 292 0.46 7.69 -17.95
C LYS A 292 1.62 7.13 -17.12
N ARG A 293 2.61 6.54 -17.81
CA ARG A 293 3.77 5.91 -17.18
C ARG A 293 4.70 6.96 -16.56
N VAL A 294 5.12 6.70 -15.33
CA VAL A 294 6.13 7.45 -14.59
C VAL A 294 7.18 6.46 -14.10
N ASP A 295 8.44 6.66 -14.52
CA ASP A 295 9.52 5.69 -14.28
C ASP A 295 10.26 6.02 -12.97
N ALA A 296 10.04 5.19 -11.94
CA ALA A 296 10.68 5.32 -10.63
C ALA A 296 11.97 4.49 -10.51
N THR A 297 12.49 3.93 -11.61
CA THR A 297 13.64 3.02 -11.56
C THR A 297 14.87 3.65 -10.92
N ALA A 298 15.25 4.88 -11.31
CA ALA A 298 16.45 5.51 -10.74
C ALA A 298 16.28 5.84 -9.25
N ALA A 299 15.06 6.19 -8.82
CA ALA A 299 14.79 6.43 -7.41
C ALA A 299 14.96 5.15 -6.58
N VAL A 300 14.47 4.02 -7.07
CA VAL A 300 14.66 2.71 -6.40
C VAL A 300 16.14 2.29 -6.43
N VAL A 301 16.86 2.54 -7.53
CA VAL A 301 18.32 2.30 -7.59
C VAL A 301 19.05 3.12 -6.52
N ALA A 302 18.69 4.40 -6.34
CA ALA A 302 19.30 5.24 -5.31
C ALA A 302 19.01 4.74 -3.89
N VAL A 303 17.82 4.17 -3.64
CA VAL A 303 17.50 3.50 -2.37
C VAL A 303 18.37 2.25 -2.16
N LEU A 304 18.50 1.41 -3.19
CA LEU A 304 19.32 0.19 -3.13
C LEU A 304 20.81 0.49 -2.92
N ALA A 305 21.31 1.54 -3.56
CA ALA A 305 22.68 2.01 -3.41
C ALA A 305 22.93 2.74 -2.08
N SER A 306 21.92 2.86 -1.20
CA SER A 306 22.00 3.57 0.08
C SER A 306 22.52 5.00 -0.06
N GLU A 307 22.17 5.67 -1.18
CA GLU A 307 22.55 7.05 -1.47
C GLU A 307 22.05 8.01 -0.39
N ALA A 308 22.69 9.18 -0.23
CA ALA A 308 22.25 10.19 0.75
C ALA A 308 20.77 10.58 0.59
N ALA A 309 20.10 10.93 1.69
CA ALA A 309 18.67 11.19 1.70
C ALA A 309 18.27 12.33 0.75
N GLU A 310 19.09 13.37 0.67
CA GLU A 310 18.95 14.51 -0.22
C GLU A 310 18.95 14.06 -1.68
N LYS A 311 19.96 13.29 -2.09
CA LYS A 311 20.09 12.77 -3.45
C LYS A 311 18.92 11.85 -3.83
N ARG A 312 18.46 11.00 -2.91
CA ARG A 312 17.27 10.17 -3.15
C ARG A 312 16.02 11.04 -3.36
N SER A 313 15.85 12.07 -2.55
CA SER A 313 14.72 13.00 -2.66
C SER A 313 14.76 13.78 -3.96
N GLU A 314 15.93 14.25 -4.39
CA GLU A 314 16.12 14.95 -5.66
C GLU A 314 15.74 14.07 -6.86
N ILE A 315 16.22 12.82 -6.88
CA ILE A 315 15.89 11.86 -7.95
C ILE A 315 14.39 11.56 -7.98
N TRP A 316 13.78 11.32 -6.81
CA TRP A 316 12.34 11.06 -6.70
C TRP A 316 11.50 12.26 -7.17
N GLU A 317 11.85 13.47 -6.72
CA GLU A 317 11.15 14.69 -7.11
C GLU A 317 11.21 14.89 -8.63
N ALA A 318 12.41 14.83 -9.22
CA ALA A 318 12.61 15.08 -10.64
C ALA A 318 11.99 14.00 -11.55
N GLN A 319 12.10 12.72 -11.18
CA GLN A 319 11.68 11.62 -12.07
C GLN A 319 10.25 11.13 -11.81
N VAL A 320 9.71 11.36 -10.61
CA VAL A 320 8.41 10.81 -10.22
C VAL A 320 7.41 11.89 -9.88
N VAL A 321 7.75 12.81 -8.97
CA VAL A 321 6.78 13.80 -8.48
C VAL A 321 6.48 14.86 -9.55
N GLU A 322 7.48 15.54 -10.10
CA GLU A 322 7.26 16.60 -11.08
C GLU A 322 6.48 16.13 -12.32
N PRO A 323 6.81 14.97 -12.96
CA PRO A 323 6.03 14.49 -14.09
C PRO A 323 4.59 14.17 -13.70
N SER A 324 4.38 13.54 -12.53
CA SER A 324 3.05 13.21 -12.02
C SER A 324 2.21 14.46 -11.78
N VAL A 325 2.79 15.50 -11.17
CA VAL A 325 2.12 16.78 -10.90
C VAL A 325 1.74 17.48 -12.19
N LYS A 326 2.61 17.46 -13.21
CA LYS A 326 2.30 18.02 -14.54
C LYS A 326 1.11 17.29 -15.19
N ILE A 327 1.04 15.97 -15.06
CA ILE A 327 -0.07 15.16 -15.59
C ILE A 327 -1.38 15.46 -14.84
N VAL A 328 -1.34 15.44 -13.49
CA VAL A 328 -2.52 15.69 -12.64
C VAL A 328 -3.06 17.10 -12.84
N LYS A 329 -2.17 18.10 -12.95
CA LYS A 329 -2.57 19.48 -13.20
C LYS A 329 -3.35 19.62 -14.51
N ARG A 330 -2.83 19.07 -15.62
CA ARG A 330 -3.53 19.08 -16.92
C ARG A 330 -4.89 18.37 -16.84
N PHE A 331 -4.92 17.21 -16.20
CA PHE A 331 -6.14 16.45 -16.02
C PHE A 331 -7.24 17.22 -15.24
N ILE A 332 -6.85 18.03 -14.26
CA ILE A 332 -7.79 18.84 -13.48
C ILE A 332 -8.26 20.07 -14.27
N GLU A 333 -7.40 20.67 -15.09
CA GLU A 333 -7.66 21.91 -15.83
C GLU A 333 -8.45 21.71 -17.13
N GLU A 334 -8.30 20.54 -17.77
CA GLU A 334 -9.07 20.12 -18.97
C GLU A 334 -10.50 19.67 -18.62
#